data_AF-A0A538T0J2-F1
#
_entry.id   AF-A0A538T0J2-F1
#
_cell.length_a   1.000
_cell.length_b   1.000
_cell.length_c   1.000
_cell.angle_alpha   90.00
_cell.angle_beta   90.00
_cell.angle_gamma   90.00
#
_symmetry.space_group_name_H-M   'P 1'
#
loop_
_entity.id
_entity.type
_entity.pdbx_description
1 polymer ?
#
loop_
_entity_poly.entity_id
_entity_poly.type
_entity_poly.pdbx_seq_one_letter_code
_entity_poly.pdbx_strand_id
1 'polypeptide(L)'
;MSRVKASGGRSRKGRAEPPTIRFYPNDPDAPVGLESVTPVEPDPSEPSFTIEGRRYAPAPYDPGTLAFQYWQGEVALARTIRVWEDLFERDFARWHEGRPLLVKLRAGKDLNAFYDRKSLQFFYDVDKKTKRYVYAAESLDVVAHEAGHAILDVYQPGFWSTPDLETASFHEAFADCSALLVTLTDPAVRHAVLAEADGSWEKSNQVSRLAEALGRAIY
;
A
#
# COMPACT_ATOMS: atom_id res chain seq x y z
N MET A 1 54.54 -13.74 44.74
CA MET A 1 53.64 -12.63 44.38
C MET A 1 53.35 -12.69 42.90
N SER A 2 52.24 -13.31 42.48
CA SER A 2 51.84 -13.39 41.07
C SER A 2 50.52 -12.64 40.89
N ARG A 3 50.53 -11.60 40.04
CA ARG A 3 49.38 -10.74 39.77
C ARG A 3 48.44 -11.43 38.78
N VAL A 4 47.21 -11.71 39.22
CA VAL A 4 46.09 -12.10 38.34
C VAL A 4 45.64 -10.85 37.57
N LYS A 5 45.74 -10.86 36.23
CA LYS A 5 45.13 -9.85 35.37
C LYS A 5 43.63 -10.16 35.27
N ALA A 6 42.79 -9.23 35.72
CA ALA A 6 41.37 -9.25 35.48
C ALA A 6 41.10 -9.08 33.97
N SER A 7 40.50 -10.07 33.33
CA SER A 7 39.99 -9.97 31.96
C SER A 7 38.73 -9.11 31.97
N GLY A 8 38.81 -7.90 31.41
CA GLY A 8 37.66 -7.04 31.21
C GLY A 8 36.61 -7.71 30.35
N GLY A 9 35.42 -7.93 30.92
CA GLY A 9 34.25 -8.37 30.18
C GLY A 9 33.88 -7.33 29.13
N ARG A 10 33.98 -7.69 27.84
CA ARG A 10 33.33 -6.94 26.77
C ARG A 10 31.82 -7.05 27.00
N SER A 11 31.21 -5.94 27.41
CA SER A 11 29.77 -5.76 27.37
C SER A 11 29.27 -6.12 25.97
N ARG A 12 28.44 -7.16 25.88
CA ARG A 12 27.67 -7.45 24.66
C ARG A 12 26.75 -6.25 24.46
N LYS A 13 27.09 -5.37 23.50
CA LYS A 13 26.14 -4.36 23.00
C LYS A 13 24.84 -5.10 22.67
N GLY A 14 23.76 -4.76 23.36
CA GLY A 14 22.44 -5.28 23.05
C GLY A 14 22.16 -5.05 21.57
N ARG A 15 21.71 -6.09 20.87
CA ARG A 15 21.27 -5.99 19.49
C ARG A 15 20.07 -5.03 19.51
N ALA A 16 20.19 -3.86 18.89
CA ALA A 16 19.07 -2.93 18.79
C ALA A 16 17.90 -3.67 18.12
N GLU A 17 16.69 -3.53 18.67
CA GLU A 17 15.49 -4.07 18.03
C GLU A 17 15.38 -3.50 16.61
N PRO A 18 14.94 -4.32 15.63
CA PRO A 18 14.77 -3.83 14.27
C PRO A 18 13.74 -2.68 14.27
N PRO A 19 13.93 -1.64 13.45
CA PRO A 19 13.01 -0.52 13.43
C PRO A 19 11.64 -0.97 12.91
N THR A 20 10.57 -0.39 13.45
CA THR A 20 9.19 -0.67 13.02
C THR A 20 8.57 0.56 12.36
N ILE A 21 7.69 0.33 11.40
CA ILE A 21 6.84 1.35 10.78
C ILE A 21 5.39 1.11 11.15
N ARG A 22 4.57 2.17 11.05
CA ARG A 22 3.11 2.07 11.11
C ARG A 22 2.53 2.21 9.71
N PHE A 23 1.43 1.52 9.45
CA PHE A 23 0.69 1.59 8.19
C PHE A 23 -0.76 1.15 8.43
N TYR A 24 -1.68 1.53 7.55
CA TYR A 24 -3.02 0.98 7.46
C TYR A 24 -2.99 -0.26 6.55
N PRO A 25 -3.39 -1.46 7.04
CA PRO A 25 -3.45 -2.67 6.22
C PRO A 25 -4.70 -2.74 5.33
N ASN A 26 -5.60 -1.76 5.45
CA ASN A 26 -6.80 -1.55 4.66
C ASN A 26 -7.08 -0.03 4.57
N ASP A 27 -8.29 0.41 4.25
CA ASP A 27 -8.71 1.82 4.32
C ASP A 27 -8.52 2.41 5.74
N PRO A 28 -8.17 3.71 5.90
CA PRO A 28 -7.98 4.34 7.21
C PRO A 28 -9.22 4.35 8.12
N ASP A 29 -10.42 4.28 7.54
CA ASP A 29 -11.69 4.16 8.27
C ASP A 29 -12.09 2.69 8.53
N ALA A 30 -11.32 1.71 8.02
CA ALA A 30 -11.59 0.30 8.28
C ALA A 30 -11.37 -0.06 9.76
N PRO A 31 -12.20 -0.93 10.36
CA PRO A 31 -12.10 -1.29 11.78
C PRO A 31 -10.76 -1.88 12.22
N VAL A 32 -9.99 -2.47 11.31
CA VAL A 32 -8.64 -3.03 11.59
C VAL A 32 -7.66 -1.94 12.06
N GLY A 33 -7.80 -0.69 11.61
CA GLY A 33 -6.97 0.43 12.06
C GLY A 33 -5.49 0.31 11.69
N LEU A 34 -4.62 0.98 12.46
CA LEU A 34 -3.18 0.99 12.21
C LEU A 34 -2.50 -0.29 12.72
N GLU A 35 -1.64 -0.86 11.89
CA GLU A 35 -0.78 -1.97 12.23
C GLU A 35 0.69 -1.55 12.25
N SER A 36 1.53 -2.37 12.89
CA SER A 36 2.98 -2.16 12.92
C SER A 36 3.72 -3.34 12.31
N VAL A 37 4.67 -3.05 11.42
CA VAL A 37 5.50 -4.06 10.77
C VAL A 37 6.96 -3.66 10.82
N THR A 38 7.84 -4.66 10.81
CA THR A 38 9.25 -4.43 10.47
C THR A 38 9.32 -4.31 8.95
N PRO A 39 9.74 -3.16 8.39
CA PRO A 39 9.92 -3.05 6.96
C PRO A 39 11.00 -4.02 6.51
N VAL A 40 10.72 -4.73 5.43
CA VAL A 40 11.71 -5.56 4.76
C VAL A 40 12.48 -4.63 3.83
N GLU A 41 13.81 -4.68 3.90
CA GLU A 41 14.65 -3.96 2.94
C GLU A 41 14.37 -4.51 1.54
N PRO A 42 14.16 -3.64 0.53
CA PRO A 42 13.85 -4.11 -0.80
C PRO A 42 14.93 -5.04 -1.34
N ASP A 43 14.57 -6.25 -1.76
CA ASP A 43 15.50 -7.10 -2.51
C ASP A 43 15.93 -6.35 -3.80
N PRO A 44 17.19 -6.42 -4.23
CA PRO A 44 17.59 -5.90 -5.54
C PRO A 44 16.77 -6.46 -6.73
N SER A 45 16.09 -7.59 -6.56
CA SER A 45 15.13 -8.15 -7.51
C SER A 45 13.68 -7.68 -7.32
N GLU A 46 13.41 -6.80 -6.34
CA GLU A 46 12.06 -6.28 -6.09
C GLU A 46 11.53 -5.42 -7.24
N PRO A 47 10.20 -5.28 -7.33
CA PRO A 47 9.54 -4.52 -8.38
C PRO A 47 10.07 -3.11 -8.55
N SER A 48 10.26 -2.70 -9.81
CA SER A 48 10.87 -1.40 -10.09
C SER A 48 9.85 -0.27 -10.01
N PHE A 49 9.51 0.22 -8.81
CA PHE A 49 8.80 1.49 -8.65
C PHE A 49 9.70 2.55 -8.02
N THR A 50 9.31 3.82 -8.16
CA THR A 50 10.02 4.94 -7.57
C THR A 50 9.02 5.93 -7.01
N ILE A 51 9.00 6.07 -5.69
CA ILE A 51 8.23 7.10 -5.01
C ILE A 51 8.98 8.43 -5.17
N GLU A 52 8.28 9.42 -5.72
CA GLU A 52 8.81 10.77 -5.92
C GLU A 52 9.09 11.45 -4.57
N GLY A 53 10.24 12.11 -4.49
CA GLY A 53 10.63 12.92 -3.34
C GLY A 53 11.62 12.24 -2.40
N ARG A 54 11.52 12.58 -1.12
CA ARG A 54 12.47 12.15 -0.09
C ARG A 54 12.16 10.73 0.39
N ARG A 55 13.19 9.90 0.49
CA ARG A 55 13.15 8.64 1.27
C ARG A 55 13.31 8.91 2.77
N TYR A 56 12.58 8.18 3.59
CA TYR A 56 12.60 8.31 5.05
C TYR A 56 13.16 7.06 5.70
N ALA A 57 13.89 7.21 6.81
CA ALA A 57 14.34 6.06 7.58
C ALA A 57 13.11 5.33 8.18
N PRO A 58 13.16 4.00 8.38
CA PRO A 58 12.13 3.27 9.10
C PRO A 58 11.84 3.85 10.49
N ALA A 59 10.62 4.29 10.75
CA ALA A 59 10.14 4.74 12.06
C ALA A 59 8.60 4.74 12.11
N PRO A 60 7.99 4.70 13.32
CA PRO A 60 6.54 4.71 13.46
C PRO A 60 5.98 6.15 13.29
N TYR A 61 6.07 6.70 12.08
CA TYR A 61 5.52 8.04 11.77
C TYR A 61 4.00 8.10 11.95
N ASP A 62 3.48 9.30 12.23
CA ASP A 62 2.04 9.52 12.38
C ASP A 62 1.35 9.67 11.01
N PRO A 63 0.10 9.18 10.86
CA PRO A 63 -0.76 9.48 9.72
C PRO A 63 -0.83 10.98 9.41
N GLY A 64 -1.02 11.31 8.15
CA GLY A 64 -1.01 12.68 7.62
C GLY A 64 0.38 13.28 7.38
N THR A 65 1.45 12.59 7.79
CA THR A 65 2.84 13.03 7.50
C THR A 65 3.35 12.44 6.18
N LEU A 66 4.24 13.18 5.50
CA LEU A 66 4.91 12.67 4.29
C LEU A 66 5.71 11.38 4.56
N ALA A 67 6.28 11.26 5.75
CA ALA A 67 7.09 10.11 6.13
C ALA A 67 6.23 8.85 6.37
N PHE A 68 5.03 9.01 6.95
CA PHE A 68 4.06 7.92 7.03
C PHE A 68 3.59 7.49 5.65
N GLN A 69 3.20 8.44 4.80
CA GLN A 69 2.73 8.16 3.44
C GLN A 69 3.79 7.47 2.59
N TYR A 70 5.06 7.83 2.75
CA TYR A 70 6.17 7.11 2.12
C TYR A 70 6.13 5.62 2.46
N TRP A 71 6.12 5.29 3.75
CA TRP A 71 6.11 3.88 4.19
C TRP A 71 4.79 3.16 3.89
N GLN A 72 3.65 3.85 3.96
CA GLN A 72 2.36 3.31 3.53
C GLN A 72 2.42 2.93 2.05
N GLY A 73 2.89 3.84 1.20
CA GLY A 73 3.04 3.62 -0.24
C GLY A 73 4.00 2.47 -0.54
N GLU A 74 5.19 2.46 0.07
CA GLU A 74 6.16 1.36 -0.06
C GLU A 74 5.51 0.00 0.27
N VAL A 75 4.84 -0.12 1.43
CA VAL A 75 4.20 -1.37 1.86
C VAL A 75 3.06 -1.78 0.94
N ALA A 76 2.16 -0.84 0.61
CA ALA A 76 0.99 -1.14 -0.22
C ALA A 76 1.42 -1.56 -1.64
N LEU A 77 2.37 -0.86 -2.25
CA LEU A 77 2.91 -1.21 -3.57
C LEU A 77 3.64 -2.54 -3.54
N ALA A 78 4.59 -2.73 -2.62
CA ALA A 78 5.35 -3.98 -2.54
C ALA A 78 4.44 -5.19 -2.34
N ARG A 79 3.43 -5.09 -1.44
CA ARG A 79 2.44 -6.17 -1.24
C ARG A 79 1.60 -6.40 -2.49
N THR A 80 1.11 -5.33 -3.13
CA THR A 80 0.29 -5.45 -4.34
C THR A 80 1.02 -6.15 -5.46
N ILE A 81 2.24 -5.70 -5.73
CA ILE A 81 3.01 -6.23 -6.83
C ILE A 81 3.39 -7.69 -6.54
N ARG A 82 3.86 -8.00 -5.33
CA ARG A 82 4.19 -9.37 -4.93
C ARG A 82 3.04 -10.35 -5.07
N VAL A 83 1.81 -9.96 -4.71
CA VAL A 83 0.62 -10.81 -4.91
C VAL A 83 0.50 -11.23 -6.37
N TRP A 84 0.68 -10.28 -7.29
CA TRP A 84 0.56 -10.55 -8.72
C TRP A 84 1.80 -11.26 -9.29
N GLU A 85 3.00 -11.00 -8.77
CA GLU A 85 4.21 -11.75 -9.14
C GLU A 85 4.07 -13.24 -8.79
N ASP A 86 3.57 -13.53 -7.59
CA ASP A 86 3.32 -14.88 -7.13
C ASP A 86 2.20 -15.55 -7.95
N LEU A 87 1.13 -14.84 -8.29
CA LEU A 87 0.01 -15.38 -9.08
C LEU A 87 0.33 -15.61 -10.56
N PHE A 88 1.18 -14.75 -11.16
CA PHE A 88 1.54 -14.83 -12.57
C PHE A 88 2.89 -15.49 -12.83
N GLU A 89 3.61 -15.88 -11.78
CA GLU A 89 4.96 -16.46 -11.84
C GLU A 89 5.92 -15.60 -12.68
N ARG A 90 5.85 -14.27 -12.51
CA ARG A 90 6.60 -13.29 -13.31
C ARG A 90 6.95 -12.05 -12.49
N ASP A 91 8.13 -11.47 -12.74
CA ASP A 91 8.52 -10.19 -12.16
C ASP A 91 7.87 -8.96 -12.85
N PHE A 92 7.66 -7.89 -12.08
CA PHE A 92 7.35 -6.55 -12.59
C PHE A 92 8.59 -5.65 -12.56
N ALA A 93 9.70 -6.14 -13.11
CA ALA A 93 10.92 -5.35 -13.29
C ALA A 93 10.81 -4.31 -14.43
N ARG A 94 9.74 -4.39 -15.23
CA ARG A 94 9.46 -3.46 -16.35
C ARG A 94 7.97 -3.18 -16.44
N TRP A 95 7.60 -1.92 -16.29
CA TRP A 95 6.24 -1.44 -16.47
C TRP A 95 5.97 -1.07 -17.92
N HIS A 96 4.84 -0.42 -18.18
CA HIS A 96 4.53 0.13 -19.49
C HIS A 96 5.73 0.94 -20.05
N GLU A 97 6.04 0.75 -21.33
CA GLU A 97 7.24 1.29 -22.02
C GLU A 97 8.61 0.86 -21.43
N GLY A 98 8.66 -0.12 -20.53
CA GLY A 98 9.91 -0.64 -19.96
C GLY A 98 10.60 0.26 -18.93
N ARG A 99 9.87 1.22 -18.35
CA ARG A 99 10.40 2.14 -17.32
C ARG A 99 9.97 1.71 -15.92
N PRO A 100 10.62 2.21 -14.85
CA PRO A 100 10.10 2.07 -13.49
C PRO A 100 8.75 2.79 -13.32
N LEU A 101 7.86 2.25 -12.48
CA LEU A 101 6.59 2.88 -12.14
C LEU A 101 6.83 4.08 -11.23
N LEU A 102 6.54 5.29 -11.71
CA LEU A 102 6.63 6.50 -10.90
C LEU A 102 5.41 6.61 -9.98
N VAL A 103 5.63 7.01 -8.73
CA VAL A 103 4.55 7.15 -7.74
C VAL A 103 4.60 8.52 -7.08
N LYS A 104 3.47 9.22 -7.11
CA LYS A 104 3.29 10.52 -6.46
C LYS A 104 2.27 10.40 -5.34
N LEU A 105 2.74 10.34 -4.10
CA LEU A 105 1.88 10.18 -2.92
C LEU A 105 1.11 11.45 -2.54
N ARG A 106 1.51 12.61 -3.12
CA ARG A 106 0.82 13.90 -3.01
C ARG A 106 0.87 14.66 -4.33
N ALA A 107 0.09 14.22 -5.30
CA ALA A 107 0.03 14.82 -6.63
C ALA A 107 -0.64 16.21 -6.65
N GLY A 108 -1.47 16.53 -5.67
CA GLY A 108 -2.13 17.83 -5.55
C GLY A 108 -3.28 17.83 -4.55
N LYS A 109 -3.98 18.96 -4.46
CA LYS A 109 -5.21 19.10 -3.68
C LYS A 109 -6.43 18.70 -4.51
N ASP A 110 -6.95 17.52 -4.24
CA ASP A 110 -8.16 16.95 -4.85
C ASP A 110 -8.57 15.70 -4.04
N LEU A 111 -9.79 15.19 -4.26
CA LEU A 111 -10.24 13.91 -3.72
C LEU A 111 -10.26 12.87 -4.84
N ASN A 112 -9.07 12.40 -5.21
CA ASN A 112 -8.90 11.48 -6.33
C ASN A 112 -7.63 10.61 -6.18
N ALA A 113 -7.56 9.54 -6.96
CA ALA A 113 -6.35 8.81 -7.28
C ALA A 113 -6.47 8.29 -8.72
N PHE A 114 -5.35 8.16 -9.43
CA PHE A 114 -5.35 7.52 -10.75
C PHE A 114 -3.96 7.04 -11.18
N TYR A 115 -3.93 5.99 -11.99
CA TYR A 115 -2.84 5.63 -12.89
C TYR A 115 -3.04 6.29 -14.27
N ASP A 116 -1.97 6.71 -14.96
CA ASP A 116 -2.05 7.34 -16.29
C ASP A 116 -1.01 6.83 -17.30
N ARG A 117 -0.46 5.62 -17.08
CA ARG A 117 0.71 5.05 -17.77
C ARG A 117 2.04 5.73 -17.55
N LYS A 118 2.06 6.92 -16.94
CA LYS A 118 3.30 7.62 -16.58
C LYS A 118 3.57 7.51 -15.09
N SER A 119 2.53 7.52 -14.28
CA SER A 119 2.62 7.48 -12.82
C SER A 119 1.33 7.00 -12.15
N LEU A 120 1.47 6.49 -10.93
CA LEU A 120 0.39 6.48 -9.94
C LEU A 120 0.36 7.85 -9.26
N GLN A 121 -0.82 8.46 -9.17
CA GLN A 121 -1.00 9.79 -8.60
C GLN A 121 -2.09 9.77 -7.55
N PHE A 122 -1.71 10.10 -6.32
CA PHE A 122 -2.60 10.13 -5.16
C PHE A 122 -2.78 11.56 -4.68
N PHE A 123 -4.03 11.97 -4.48
CA PHE A 123 -4.38 13.32 -4.07
C PHE A 123 -4.84 13.35 -2.62
N TYR A 124 -5.04 14.55 -2.11
CA TYR A 124 -5.55 14.76 -0.77
C TYR A 124 -6.38 16.04 -0.71
N ASP A 125 -7.42 16.05 0.10
CA ASP A 125 -8.11 17.29 0.46
C ASP A 125 -8.78 17.15 1.82
N VAL A 126 -9.45 18.21 2.26
CA VAL A 126 -10.23 18.22 3.49
C VAL A 126 -11.61 17.65 3.23
N ASP A 127 -11.97 16.61 3.97
CA ASP A 127 -13.35 16.17 4.04
C ASP A 127 -14.21 17.30 4.62
N LYS A 128 -15.20 17.73 3.83
CA LYS A 128 -16.11 18.82 4.18
C LYS A 128 -16.98 18.52 5.40
N LYS A 129 -17.26 17.25 5.70
CA LYS A 129 -18.07 16.81 6.85
C LYS A 129 -17.24 16.76 8.12
N THR A 130 -16.14 15.98 8.13
CA THR A 130 -15.33 15.82 9.35
C THR A 130 -14.31 16.94 9.60
N LYS A 131 -14.05 17.79 8.60
CA LYS A 131 -13.02 18.84 8.62
C LYS A 131 -11.60 18.31 8.82
N ARG A 132 -11.36 17.04 8.50
CA ARG A 132 -10.05 16.39 8.56
C ARG A 132 -9.52 16.18 7.14
N TYR A 133 -8.19 16.16 7.01
CA TYR A 133 -7.59 15.75 5.75
C TYR A 133 -7.83 14.26 5.50
N VAL A 134 -8.12 13.94 4.25
CA VAL A 134 -8.11 12.60 3.70
C VAL A 134 -6.99 12.53 2.67
N TYR A 135 -6.16 11.50 2.77
CA TYR A 135 -5.02 11.28 1.89
C TYR A 135 -5.23 9.96 1.17
N ALA A 136 -5.43 9.98 -0.16
CA ALA A 136 -5.67 8.76 -0.92
C ALA A 136 -4.50 7.75 -0.78
N ALA A 137 -3.27 8.26 -0.71
CA ALA A 137 -2.07 7.46 -0.48
C ALA A 137 -2.00 6.78 0.89
N GLU A 138 -2.86 7.14 1.85
CA GLU A 138 -2.93 6.50 3.15
C GLU A 138 -3.78 5.23 3.16
N SER A 139 -4.55 5.01 2.10
CA SER A 139 -5.42 3.85 1.94
C SER A 139 -4.71 2.75 1.17
N LEU A 140 -4.50 1.59 1.81
CA LEU A 140 -3.84 0.46 1.15
C LEU A 140 -4.66 -0.05 -0.05
N ASP A 141 -5.98 -0.10 0.09
CA ASP A 141 -6.90 -0.54 -0.96
C ASP A 141 -6.93 0.41 -2.16
N VAL A 142 -6.93 1.74 -1.96
CA VAL A 142 -6.80 2.73 -3.05
C VAL A 142 -5.45 2.59 -3.75
N VAL A 143 -4.35 2.47 -3.01
CA VAL A 143 -3.02 2.28 -3.63
C VAL A 143 -2.96 0.98 -4.42
N ALA A 144 -3.55 -0.10 -3.90
CA ALA A 144 -3.61 -1.39 -4.57
C ALA A 144 -4.52 -1.39 -5.81
N HIS A 145 -5.64 -0.65 -5.77
CA HIS A 145 -6.52 -0.43 -6.93
C HIS A 145 -5.74 0.23 -8.07
N GLU A 146 -5.07 1.36 -7.81
CA GLU A 146 -4.30 2.06 -8.84
C GLU A 146 -3.12 1.25 -9.36
N ALA A 147 -2.43 0.53 -8.48
CA ALA A 147 -1.38 -0.40 -8.89
C ALA A 147 -1.93 -1.57 -9.72
N GLY A 148 -3.16 -2.01 -9.47
CA GLY A 148 -3.89 -3.00 -10.26
C GLY A 148 -4.06 -2.57 -11.72
N HIS A 149 -4.40 -1.30 -11.97
CA HIS A 149 -4.42 -0.76 -13.34
C HIS A 149 -3.04 -0.85 -14.02
N ALA A 150 -1.98 -0.43 -13.32
CA ALA A 150 -0.62 -0.50 -13.86
C ALA A 150 -0.19 -1.94 -14.16
N ILE A 151 -0.60 -2.88 -13.31
CA ILE A 151 -0.34 -4.31 -13.49
C ILE A 151 -1.09 -4.84 -14.72
N LEU A 152 -2.40 -4.58 -14.84
CA LEU A 152 -3.17 -5.04 -16.00
C LEU A 152 -2.60 -4.46 -17.30
N ASP A 153 -2.18 -3.21 -17.28
CA ASP A 153 -1.64 -2.52 -18.45
C ASP A 153 -0.33 -3.13 -18.97
N VAL A 154 0.44 -3.82 -18.12
CA VAL A 154 1.61 -4.61 -18.56
C VAL A 154 1.18 -5.87 -19.34
N TYR A 155 0.07 -6.50 -18.97
CA TYR A 155 -0.41 -7.74 -19.61
C TYR A 155 -1.30 -7.49 -20.81
N GLN A 156 -2.20 -6.52 -20.69
CA GLN A 156 -3.22 -6.19 -21.69
C GLN A 156 -3.20 -4.69 -21.99
N PRO A 157 -2.10 -4.16 -22.57
CA PRO A 157 -2.00 -2.74 -22.91
C PRO A 157 -3.09 -2.27 -23.90
N GLY A 158 -3.72 -3.19 -24.63
CA GLY A 158 -4.84 -2.87 -25.51
C GLY A 158 -6.13 -2.48 -24.77
N PHE A 159 -6.24 -2.75 -23.47
CA PHE A 159 -7.44 -2.44 -22.69
C PHE A 159 -7.49 -0.97 -22.25
N TRP A 160 -6.36 -0.27 -22.31
CA TRP A 160 -6.29 1.14 -21.94
C TRP A 160 -7.01 2.07 -22.92
N SER A 161 -7.78 3.03 -22.41
CA SER A 161 -8.50 4.03 -23.22
C SER A 161 -9.38 3.42 -24.33
N THR A 162 -9.87 2.20 -24.09
CA THR A 162 -10.84 1.55 -24.97
C THR A 162 -12.21 2.24 -24.86
N PRO A 163 -12.94 2.42 -25.98
CA PRO A 163 -14.34 2.87 -25.94
C PRO A 163 -15.32 1.73 -25.61
N ASP A 164 -14.84 0.49 -25.54
CA ASP A 164 -15.67 -0.68 -25.22
C ASP A 164 -16.01 -0.75 -23.73
N LEU A 165 -17.30 -0.74 -23.41
CA LEU A 165 -17.78 -0.67 -22.03
C LEU A 165 -17.41 -1.91 -21.22
N GLU A 166 -17.44 -3.11 -21.82
CA GLU A 166 -17.12 -4.35 -21.12
C GLU A 166 -15.64 -4.38 -20.73
N THR A 167 -14.76 -3.96 -21.65
CA THR A 167 -13.32 -3.87 -21.39
C THR A 167 -13.00 -2.81 -20.33
N ALA A 168 -13.67 -1.64 -20.38
CA ALA A 168 -13.53 -0.62 -19.34
C ALA A 168 -14.01 -1.14 -17.97
N SER A 169 -15.14 -1.84 -17.93
CA SER A 169 -15.67 -2.42 -16.69
C SER A 169 -14.74 -3.51 -16.13
N PHE A 170 -14.16 -4.34 -17.01
CA PHE A 170 -13.16 -5.34 -16.61
C PHE A 170 -11.93 -4.69 -16.00
N HIS A 171 -11.48 -3.55 -16.56
CA HIS A 171 -10.32 -2.83 -16.08
C HIS A 171 -10.50 -2.33 -14.64
N GLU A 172 -11.64 -1.74 -14.33
CA GLU A 172 -12.01 -1.34 -12.95
C GLU A 172 -12.16 -2.56 -12.04
N ALA A 173 -12.85 -3.62 -12.49
CA ALA A 173 -13.05 -4.83 -11.69
C ALA A 173 -11.72 -5.53 -11.36
N PHE A 174 -10.73 -5.48 -12.24
CA PHE A 174 -9.40 -6.01 -11.99
C PHE A 174 -8.67 -5.20 -10.89
N ALA A 175 -8.80 -3.87 -10.94
CA ALA A 175 -8.25 -2.99 -9.92
C ALA A 175 -8.90 -3.21 -8.54
N ASP A 176 -10.23 -3.35 -8.50
CA ASP A 176 -10.96 -3.72 -7.28
C ASP A 176 -10.53 -5.10 -6.75
N CYS A 177 -10.41 -6.11 -7.62
CA CYS A 177 -9.90 -7.42 -7.23
C CYS A 177 -8.48 -7.33 -6.64
N SER A 178 -7.63 -6.46 -7.19
CA SER A 178 -6.28 -6.23 -6.66
C SER A 178 -6.34 -5.68 -5.23
N ALA A 179 -7.20 -4.71 -4.97
CA ALA A 179 -7.41 -4.17 -3.63
C ALA A 179 -7.92 -5.23 -2.63
N LEU A 180 -8.89 -6.06 -3.04
CA LEU A 180 -9.41 -7.16 -2.24
C LEU A 180 -8.32 -8.21 -1.91
N LEU A 181 -7.55 -8.64 -2.91
CA LEU A 181 -6.51 -9.65 -2.72
C LEU A 181 -5.41 -9.16 -1.77
N VAL A 182 -4.98 -7.91 -1.93
CA VAL A 182 -3.90 -7.32 -1.15
C VAL A 182 -4.30 -7.10 0.30
N THR A 183 -5.47 -6.54 0.56
CA THR A 183 -5.99 -6.36 1.92
C THR A 183 -6.07 -7.70 2.66
N LEU A 184 -6.50 -8.77 1.97
CA LEU A 184 -6.57 -10.13 2.53
C LEU A 184 -5.21 -10.79 2.79
N THR A 185 -4.10 -10.24 2.28
CA THR A 185 -2.76 -10.73 2.66
C THR A 185 -2.43 -10.43 4.12
N ASP A 186 -3.08 -9.43 4.72
CA ASP A 186 -2.81 -9.04 6.10
C ASP A 186 -3.57 -9.92 7.11
N PRO A 187 -2.89 -10.56 8.08
CA PRO A 187 -3.55 -11.37 9.10
C PRO A 187 -4.57 -10.61 9.95
N ALA A 188 -4.31 -9.33 10.26
CA ALA A 188 -5.22 -8.52 11.08
C ALA A 188 -6.54 -8.28 10.33
N VAL A 189 -6.45 -7.97 9.03
CA VAL A 189 -7.63 -7.82 8.16
C VAL A 189 -8.42 -9.12 8.10
N ARG A 190 -7.76 -10.27 7.89
CA ARG A 190 -8.47 -11.57 7.85
C ARG A 190 -9.20 -11.88 9.15
N HIS A 191 -8.55 -11.66 10.30
CA HIS A 191 -9.20 -11.86 11.60
C HIS A 191 -10.42 -10.94 11.77
N ALA A 192 -10.29 -9.68 11.37
CA ALA A 192 -11.35 -8.71 11.52
C ALA A 192 -12.52 -8.97 10.55
N VAL A 193 -12.26 -9.43 9.32
CA VAL A 193 -13.29 -9.91 8.38
C VAL A 193 -14.03 -11.14 8.93
N LEU A 194 -13.31 -12.12 9.47
CA LEU A 194 -13.91 -13.31 10.07
C LEU A 194 -14.80 -12.96 11.28
N ALA A 195 -14.37 -12.00 12.08
CA ALA A 195 -15.15 -11.49 13.21
C ALA A 195 -16.41 -10.71 12.75
N GLU A 196 -16.31 -9.88 11.70
CA GLU A 196 -17.45 -9.15 11.13
C GLU A 196 -18.47 -10.07 10.45
N ALA A 197 -18.01 -11.14 9.79
CA ALA A 197 -18.87 -12.08 9.09
C ALA A 197 -19.82 -12.81 10.06
N ASP A 198 -19.34 -13.18 11.25
CA ASP A 198 -20.13 -13.89 12.28
C ASP A 198 -20.94 -15.07 11.69
N GLY A 199 -20.31 -15.84 10.79
CA GLY A 199 -20.93 -16.98 10.11
C GLY A 199 -21.79 -16.64 8.88
N SER A 200 -21.89 -15.37 8.47
CA SER A 200 -22.61 -14.92 7.26
C SER A 200 -21.75 -14.04 6.36
N TRP A 201 -21.67 -14.40 5.08
CA TRP A 201 -20.89 -13.68 4.06
C TRP A 201 -21.73 -12.73 3.21
N GLU A 202 -23.04 -12.66 3.46
CA GLU A 202 -23.99 -11.84 2.69
C GLU A 202 -23.95 -10.35 3.11
N LYS A 203 -23.26 -10.05 4.22
CA LYS A 203 -23.13 -8.70 4.76
C LYS A 203 -21.86 -8.03 4.26
N SER A 204 -21.95 -6.71 4.07
CA SER A 204 -20.77 -5.88 3.84
C SER A 204 -19.78 -6.01 5.01
N ASN A 205 -18.51 -6.19 4.67
CA ASN A 205 -17.37 -6.25 5.57
C ASN A 205 -16.28 -5.26 5.14
N GLN A 206 -15.25 -5.09 5.96
CA GLN A 206 -14.19 -4.12 5.71
C GLN A 206 -13.41 -4.31 4.42
N VAL A 207 -13.39 -5.52 3.84
CA VAL A 207 -12.73 -5.77 2.55
C VAL A 207 -13.66 -5.41 1.40
N SER A 208 -14.97 -5.62 1.54
CA SER A 208 -15.95 -5.17 0.52
C SER A 208 -16.18 -3.65 0.49
N ARG A 209 -15.81 -2.94 1.55
CA ARG A 209 -15.96 -1.49 1.71
C ARG A 209 -14.69 -0.78 1.23
N LEU A 210 -14.53 -0.71 -0.09
CA LEU A 210 -13.36 -0.11 -0.72
C LEU A 210 -13.39 1.42 -0.62
N ALA A 211 -12.25 2.02 -0.30
CA ALA A 211 -11.99 3.46 -0.35
C ALA A 211 -12.98 4.31 0.48
N GLU A 212 -13.48 3.80 1.60
CA GLU A 212 -14.49 4.47 2.45
C GLU A 212 -14.06 5.88 2.85
N ALA A 213 -12.80 6.09 3.25
CA ALA A 213 -12.32 7.40 3.67
C ALA A 213 -12.39 8.42 2.52
N LEU A 214 -12.03 7.99 1.31
CA LEU A 214 -12.08 8.83 0.11
C LEU A 214 -13.53 9.07 -0.35
N GLY A 215 -14.33 7.99 -0.44
CA GLY A 215 -15.75 8.05 -0.82
C GLY A 215 -16.56 8.95 0.10
N ARG A 216 -16.35 8.85 1.42
CA ARG A 216 -16.96 9.72 2.44
C ARG A 216 -16.57 11.18 2.30
N ALA A 217 -15.37 11.49 1.81
CA ALA A 217 -14.94 12.86 1.60
C ALA A 217 -15.56 13.50 0.35
N ILE A 218 -15.86 12.68 -0.67
CA ILE A 218 -16.45 13.10 -1.95
C ILE A 218 -17.95 13.36 -1.82
N TYR A 219 -18.69 12.44 -1.19
CA TYR A 219 -20.16 12.43 -1.09
C TYR A 219 -20.65 12.74 0.32
#